data_AF-A0A6L6Q6F2-F1
#
_entry.id   AF-A0A6L6Q6F2-F1
#
_cell.length_a   1.000
_cell.length_b   1.000
_cell.length_c   1.000
_cell.angle_alpha   90.00
_cell.angle_beta   90.00
_cell.angle_gamma   90.00
#
_symmetry.space_group_name_H-M   'P 1'
#
loop_
_entity.id
_entity.type
_entity.pdbx_description
1 polymer ?
#
loop_
_entity_poly.entity_id
_entity_poly.type
_entity_poly.pdbx_seq_one_letter_code
_entity_poly.pdbx_strand_id
1 'polypeptide(L)'
;MHTLEQLRAGELAGVQRLQIKAGLTEFPSEIYDLADSLEILDLSGNALSCLPDDLPRLHKLRVLFCSDNQFTALPPVLGRCEQLTMVGFKANRIVHVPASALPPKLRWLILTDNAVETLPPEIGRCTDMQKLMLAGNRLTALPDELAHCHKLELLRIAANRLTALPDWLADLPRLSWLAFAGNPFSTPLELQALERSPVPLVAWTSLTLGRKLGEGASGVIYQATQQRAGDVAAHVAIKLFKGAVTSDGLPQSEMAACIAAGKHPDLIPVLGRIHGHPDHAQGLVMPLIDPDYGNLAGPPSLQSCTRDIYDDTKRFDAGTALRIAYGIASAAAHLHRQGILHGDLYGHNTLHCPRGRSLLGDFGAASFFDPAGPLAIGLQRIETRAFGCLLEELLQRCDGLRPELAARLHAWAAACLDSTPQARPPLIYIARQLEQILDNPF
;
A
#
# COMPACT_ATOMS: atom_id res chain seq x y z
N MET A 1 2.30 4.03 -25.16
CA MET A 1 3.36 5.02 -24.90
C MET A 1 3.47 5.87 -26.14
N HIS A 2 3.46 7.20 -25.99
CA HIS A 2 3.56 8.13 -27.12
C HIS A 2 5.02 8.43 -27.40
N THR A 3 5.35 8.78 -28.65
CA THR A 3 6.73 9.15 -29.02
C THR A 3 6.91 10.66 -29.09
N LEU A 4 8.16 11.11 -29.04
CA LEU A 4 8.49 12.52 -29.17
C LEU A 4 8.25 13.03 -30.60
N GLU A 5 8.40 12.17 -31.60
CA GLU A 5 8.12 12.47 -33.01
C GLU A 5 6.63 12.72 -33.23
N GLN A 6 5.74 11.91 -32.65
CA GLN A 6 4.29 12.12 -32.72
C GLN A 6 3.90 13.47 -32.11
N LEU A 7 4.51 13.83 -30.97
CA LEU A 7 4.28 15.13 -30.34
C LEU A 7 4.73 16.27 -31.27
N ARG A 8 5.94 16.19 -31.82
CA ARG A 8 6.52 17.20 -32.72
C ARG A 8 5.78 17.33 -34.05
N ALA A 9 5.19 16.25 -34.54
CA ALA A 9 4.38 16.24 -35.74
C ALA A 9 2.95 16.80 -35.51
N GLY A 10 2.56 17.10 -34.26
CA GLY A 10 1.22 17.56 -33.91
C GLY A 10 0.15 16.47 -33.94
N GLU A 11 0.53 15.20 -34.09
CA GLU A 11 -0.39 14.05 -34.18
C GLU A 11 -1.16 13.80 -32.86
N LEU A 12 -0.67 14.38 -31.76
CA LEU A 12 -1.26 14.24 -30.43
C LEU A 12 -2.22 15.38 -30.06
N ALA A 13 -2.61 16.23 -31.02
CA ALA A 13 -3.57 17.31 -30.77
C ALA A 13 -4.87 16.78 -30.13
N GLY A 14 -5.30 17.40 -29.03
CA GLY A 14 -6.54 17.05 -28.33
C GLY A 14 -6.44 15.88 -27.35
N VAL A 15 -5.28 15.23 -27.19
CA VAL A 15 -5.14 14.17 -26.19
C VAL A 15 -5.31 14.68 -24.77
N GLN A 16 -5.97 13.89 -23.93
CA GLN A 16 -6.11 14.17 -22.49
C GLN A 16 -4.98 13.56 -21.65
N ARG A 17 -4.32 12.52 -22.17
CA ARG A 17 -3.23 11.83 -21.49
C ARG A 17 -2.01 11.73 -22.40
N LEU A 18 -0.90 12.32 -21.97
CA LEU A 18 0.40 12.20 -22.61
C LEU A 18 1.33 11.37 -21.73
N GLN A 19 2.06 10.46 -22.36
CA GLN A 19 3.11 9.68 -21.72
C GLN A 19 4.29 9.57 -22.67
N ILE A 20 5.44 10.14 -22.29
CA ILE A 20 6.67 10.12 -23.09
C ILE A 20 7.82 9.61 -22.23
N LYS A 21 8.49 8.57 -22.72
CA LYS A 21 9.75 8.04 -22.18
C LYS A 21 10.75 7.93 -23.32
N ALA A 22 11.50 9.00 -23.54
CA ALA A 22 12.40 9.15 -24.68
C ALA A 22 13.79 9.61 -24.26
N GLY A 23 14.16 9.44 -22.98
CA GLY A 23 15.42 9.94 -22.42
C GLY A 23 15.48 11.45 -22.37
N LEU A 24 14.34 12.12 -22.14
CA LEU A 24 14.23 13.58 -22.13
C LEU A 24 15.16 14.19 -21.08
N THR A 25 16.03 15.11 -21.48
CA THR A 25 16.86 15.92 -20.57
C THR A 25 16.24 17.28 -20.27
N GLU A 26 15.31 17.71 -21.13
CA GLU A 26 14.55 18.95 -21.01
C GLU A 26 13.06 18.71 -21.28
N PHE A 27 12.22 19.63 -20.81
CA PHE A 27 10.78 19.59 -21.06
C PHE A 27 10.49 19.96 -22.53
N PRO A 28 9.84 19.10 -23.32
CA PRO A 28 9.50 19.42 -24.71
C PRO A 28 8.46 20.55 -24.78
N SER A 29 8.79 21.66 -25.44
CA SER A 29 7.90 22.82 -25.55
C SER A 29 6.60 22.52 -26.30
N GLU A 30 6.61 21.53 -27.19
CA GLU A 30 5.45 21.08 -27.97
C GLU A 30 4.33 20.52 -27.08
N ILE A 31 4.63 20.14 -25.83
CA ILE A 31 3.58 19.78 -24.85
C ILE A 31 2.62 20.95 -24.62
N TYR A 32 3.08 22.20 -24.77
CA TYR A 32 2.23 23.38 -24.62
C TYR A 32 1.17 23.53 -25.70
N ASP A 33 1.31 22.84 -26.84
CA ASP A 33 0.29 22.82 -27.88
C ASP A 33 -0.92 21.98 -27.46
N LEU A 34 -0.79 21.21 -26.37
CA LEU A 34 -1.85 20.40 -25.77
C LEU A 34 -2.54 21.10 -24.58
N ALA A 35 -2.24 22.38 -24.33
CA ALA A 35 -2.72 23.12 -23.16
C ALA A 35 -4.26 23.07 -22.99
N ASP A 36 -5.00 23.04 -24.11
CA ASP A 36 -6.46 23.05 -24.13
C ASP A 36 -7.11 21.66 -23.91
N SER A 37 -6.32 20.59 -23.81
CA SER A 37 -6.85 19.21 -23.65
C SER A 37 -6.16 18.38 -22.58
N LEU A 38 -4.88 18.62 -22.31
CA LEU A 38 -4.05 17.74 -21.50
C LEU A 38 -4.42 17.78 -20.01
N GLU A 39 -4.85 16.64 -19.47
CA GLU A 39 -5.18 16.47 -18.05
C GLU A 39 -4.16 15.62 -17.28
N ILE A 40 -3.52 14.66 -17.96
CA ILE A 40 -2.57 13.72 -17.36
C ILE A 40 -1.26 13.76 -18.15
N LEU A 41 -0.18 14.16 -17.48
CA LEU A 41 1.16 14.17 -18.05
C LEU A 41 2.07 13.20 -17.29
N ASP A 42 2.60 12.20 -17.99
CA ASP A 42 3.57 11.25 -17.45
C ASP A 42 4.90 11.34 -18.23
N LEU A 43 5.90 11.92 -17.57
CA LEU A 43 7.28 12.05 -18.02
C LEU A 43 8.22 11.14 -17.21
N SER A 44 7.70 10.05 -16.65
CA SER A 44 8.50 9.13 -15.83
C SER A 44 9.53 8.35 -16.66
N GLY A 45 10.68 8.05 -16.07
CA GLY A 45 11.76 7.28 -16.70
C GLY A 45 12.58 8.07 -17.74
N ASN A 46 12.74 9.37 -17.51
CA ASN A 46 13.57 10.26 -18.34
C ASN A 46 14.78 10.78 -17.53
N ALA A 47 15.43 11.84 -17.97
CA ALA A 47 16.59 12.47 -17.35
C ALA A 47 16.33 13.93 -16.96
N LEU A 48 15.07 14.30 -16.69
CA LEU A 48 14.68 15.66 -16.34
C LEU A 48 15.22 16.03 -14.95
N SER A 49 15.71 17.26 -14.81
CA SER A 49 16.18 17.82 -13.54
C SER A 49 15.39 19.06 -13.10
N CYS A 50 14.61 19.66 -14.01
CA CYS A 50 13.76 20.81 -13.75
C CYS A 50 12.46 20.74 -14.58
N LEU A 51 11.48 21.57 -14.19
CA LEU A 51 10.29 21.85 -14.99
C LEU A 51 10.29 23.34 -15.33
N PRO A 52 9.78 23.73 -16.50
CA PRO A 52 9.77 25.12 -16.96
C PRO A 52 8.82 25.99 -16.14
N ASP A 53 9.12 27.28 -16.03
CA ASP A 53 8.30 28.24 -15.28
C ASP A 53 6.87 28.38 -15.82
N ASP A 54 6.70 28.22 -17.13
CA ASP A 54 5.41 28.34 -17.83
C ASP A 54 4.57 27.05 -17.81
N LEU A 55 4.93 26.05 -17.00
CA LEU A 55 4.09 24.86 -16.80
C LEU A 55 2.60 25.17 -16.50
N PRO A 56 2.23 26.25 -15.75
CA PRO A 56 0.83 26.62 -15.53
C PRO A 56 0.02 26.92 -16.80
N ARG A 57 0.67 27.13 -17.96
CA ARG A 57 0.01 27.22 -19.27
C ARG A 57 -0.84 25.98 -19.57
N LEU A 58 -0.45 24.81 -19.05
CA LEU A 58 -1.24 23.58 -19.09
C LEU A 58 -2.39 23.67 -18.06
N HIS A 59 -3.32 24.59 -18.28
CA HIS A 59 -4.35 24.98 -17.33
C HIS A 59 -5.38 23.88 -17.02
N LYS A 60 -5.43 22.81 -17.82
CA LYS A 60 -6.23 21.60 -17.55
C LYS A 60 -5.46 20.47 -16.86
N LEU A 61 -4.17 20.63 -16.60
CA LEU A 61 -3.33 19.58 -16.03
C LEU A 61 -3.75 19.27 -14.58
N ARG A 62 -4.10 18.00 -14.34
CA ARG A 62 -4.59 17.50 -13.04
C ARG A 62 -3.64 16.49 -12.41
N VAL A 63 -2.89 15.75 -13.24
CA VAL A 63 -1.98 14.70 -12.82
C VAL A 63 -0.62 14.88 -13.49
N LEU A 64 0.44 14.91 -12.70
CA LEU A 64 1.82 14.95 -13.19
C LEU A 64 2.65 13.85 -12.55
N PHE A 65 3.25 13.00 -13.39
CA PHE A 65 4.22 12.00 -12.99
C PHE A 65 5.58 12.27 -13.63
N CYS A 66 6.61 12.37 -12.80
CA CYS A 66 8.00 12.58 -13.15
C CYS A 66 8.89 11.60 -12.36
N SER A 67 8.43 10.35 -12.19
CA SER A 67 9.19 9.34 -11.45
C SER A 67 10.43 8.89 -12.23
N ASP A 68 11.45 8.33 -11.58
CA ASP A 68 12.67 7.85 -12.24
C ASP A 68 13.30 8.94 -13.13
N ASN A 69 13.61 10.09 -12.54
CA ASN A 69 14.25 11.24 -13.18
C ASN A 69 15.42 11.74 -12.29
N GLN A 70 15.90 12.98 -12.50
CA GLN A 70 17.07 13.54 -11.82
C GLN A 70 16.77 14.77 -10.96
N PHE A 71 15.52 14.93 -10.51
CA PHE A 71 15.12 16.07 -9.67
C PHE A 71 15.80 16.02 -8.30
N THR A 72 16.38 17.14 -7.88
CA THR A 72 17.01 17.31 -6.54
C THR A 72 16.17 18.15 -5.58
N ALA A 73 15.15 18.83 -6.09
CA ALA A 73 14.12 19.53 -5.32
C ALA A 73 12.75 19.29 -5.99
N LEU A 74 11.67 19.31 -5.20
CA LEU A 74 10.32 19.33 -5.79
C LEU A 74 10.12 20.68 -6.49
N PRO A 75 9.78 20.73 -7.80
CA PRO A 75 9.77 21.99 -8.55
C PRO A 75 8.78 23.02 -7.99
N PRO A 76 9.22 24.25 -7.63
CA PRO A 76 8.34 25.31 -7.14
C PRO A 76 7.19 25.68 -8.07
N VAL A 77 7.36 25.51 -9.38
CA VAL A 77 6.31 25.82 -10.37
C VAL A 77 5.02 25.03 -10.14
N LEU A 78 5.09 23.85 -9.52
CA LEU A 78 3.93 23.00 -9.28
C LEU A 78 2.86 23.70 -8.42
N GLY A 79 3.26 24.54 -7.45
CA GLY A 79 2.30 25.27 -6.63
C GLY A 79 1.50 26.34 -7.39
N ARG A 80 1.95 26.74 -8.59
CA ARG A 80 1.21 27.64 -9.50
C ARG A 80 0.21 26.91 -10.40
N CYS A 81 0.20 25.57 -10.42
CA CYS A 81 -0.73 24.78 -11.23
C CYS A 81 -2.04 24.54 -10.46
N GLU A 82 -3.01 25.43 -10.59
CA GLU A 82 -4.22 25.48 -9.76
C GLU A 82 -5.15 24.26 -9.85
N GLN A 83 -5.07 23.49 -10.95
CA GLN A 83 -5.87 22.28 -11.16
C GLN A 83 -5.09 21.00 -10.82
N LEU A 84 -3.82 21.10 -10.46
CA LEU A 84 -2.97 19.95 -10.18
C LEU A 84 -3.38 19.34 -8.83
N THR A 85 -3.80 18.08 -8.88
CA THR A 85 -4.29 17.34 -7.71
C THR A 85 -3.45 16.11 -7.38
N MET A 86 -2.67 15.59 -8.35
CA MET A 86 -1.82 14.42 -8.16
C MET A 86 -0.42 14.68 -8.69
N VAL A 87 0.58 14.47 -7.85
CA VAL A 87 1.98 14.76 -8.12
C VAL A 87 2.81 13.55 -7.72
N GLY A 88 3.59 12.99 -8.64
CA GLY A 88 4.47 11.86 -8.33
C GLY A 88 5.88 12.00 -8.87
N PHE A 89 6.85 11.94 -7.96
CA PHE A 89 8.28 12.05 -8.21
C PHE A 89 9.03 10.90 -7.51
N LYS A 90 8.54 9.66 -7.66
CA LYS A 90 9.20 8.47 -7.09
C LYS A 90 10.60 8.30 -7.68
N ALA A 91 11.56 7.75 -6.94
CA ALA A 91 12.87 7.34 -7.45
C ALA A 91 13.60 8.51 -8.15
N ASN A 92 13.69 9.64 -7.45
CA ASN A 92 14.45 10.82 -7.85
C ASN A 92 15.60 11.03 -6.85
N ARG A 93 16.12 12.25 -6.76
CA ARG A 93 17.17 12.64 -5.81
C ARG A 93 16.72 13.81 -4.93
N ILE A 94 15.41 13.95 -4.72
CA ILE A 94 14.82 15.13 -4.07
C ILE A 94 15.28 15.17 -2.62
N VAL A 95 15.93 16.26 -2.23
CA VAL A 95 16.32 16.57 -0.85
C VAL A 95 15.38 17.61 -0.24
N HIS A 96 14.95 18.58 -1.06
CA HIS A 96 14.14 19.72 -0.60
C HIS A 96 12.73 19.72 -1.20
N VAL A 97 11.75 19.94 -0.34
CA VAL A 97 10.34 20.16 -0.70
C VAL A 97 9.98 21.59 -0.29
N PRO A 98 10.10 22.59 -1.18
CA PRO A 98 9.74 23.96 -0.83
C PRO A 98 8.22 24.10 -0.69
N ALA A 99 7.76 24.91 0.25
CA ALA A 99 6.33 25.17 0.47
C ALA A 99 5.61 25.62 -0.82
N SER A 100 6.29 26.43 -1.65
CA SER A 100 5.77 26.91 -2.93
C SER A 100 5.57 25.82 -3.99
N ALA A 101 6.13 24.62 -3.80
CA ALA A 101 5.90 23.51 -4.74
C ALA A 101 4.61 22.72 -4.46
N LEU A 102 3.88 23.04 -3.38
CA LEU A 102 2.66 22.32 -3.01
C LEU A 102 1.44 22.97 -3.69
N PRO A 103 0.76 22.28 -4.63
CA PRO A 103 -0.45 22.81 -5.24
C PRO A 103 -1.58 22.97 -4.21
N PRO A 104 -2.46 23.98 -4.37
CA PRO A 104 -3.53 24.27 -3.41
C PRO A 104 -4.58 23.15 -3.31
N LYS A 105 -4.78 22.35 -4.37
CA LYS A 105 -5.74 21.24 -4.45
C LYS A 105 -5.06 19.87 -4.37
N LEU A 106 -3.87 19.79 -3.81
CA LEU A 106 -3.08 18.56 -3.75
C LEU A 106 -3.81 17.47 -2.96
N ARG A 107 -4.17 16.38 -3.64
CA ARG A 107 -4.81 15.19 -3.08
C ARG A 107 -3.83 14.04 -2.91
N TRP A 108 -2.83 13.95 -3.80
CA TRP A 108 -1.88 12.85 -3.82
C TRP A 108 -0.47 13.36 -4.08
N LEU A 109 0.44 13.08 -3.14
CA LEU A 109 1.87 13.33 -3.29
C LEU A 109 2.68 12.03 -3.15
N ILE A 110 3.49 11.72 -4.17
CA ILE A 110 4.45 10.61 -4.14
C ILE A 110 5.87 11.16 -4.20
N LEU A 111 6.62 10.94 -3.12
CA LEU A 111 8.06 11.22 -3.03
C LEU A 111 8.83 9.96 -2.57
N THR A 112 8.25 8.77 -2.75
CA THR A 112 8.90 7.49 -2.44
C THR A 112 10.29 7.40 -3.07
N ASP A 113 11.26 6.84 -2.35
CA ASP A 113 12.63 6.60 -2.84
C ASP A 113 13.31 7.89 -3.32
N ASN A 114 13.54 8.79 -2.37
CA ASN A 114 14.23 10.07 -2.55
C ASN A 114 15.21 10.29 -1.39
N ALA A 115 15.63 11.53 -1.14
CA ALA A 115 16.51 11.89 -0.05
C ALA A 115 15.91 13.00 0.82
N VAL A 116 14.57 13.11 0.90
CA VAL A 116 13.88 14.19 1.62
C VAL A 116 14.20 14.10 3.10
N GLU A 117 14.73 15.19 3.66
CA GLU A 117 15.13 15.27 5.07
C GLU A 117 14.04 15.88 5.95
N THR A 118 13.28 16.84 5.41
CA THR A 118 12.20 17.54 6.10
C THR A 118 11.07 17.87 5.13
N LEU A 119 9.84 17.91 5.63
CA LEU A 119 8.70 18.48 4.92
C LEU A 119 8.40 19.90 5.46
N PRO A 120 7.93 20.83 4.61
CA PRO A 120 7.56 22.16 5.06
C PRO A 120 6.26 22.10 5.89
N PRO A 121 6.11 22.89 6.96
CA PRO A 121 4.87 23.01 7.74
C PRO A 121 3.62 23.29 6.89
N GLU A 122 3.79 23.99 5.77
CA GLU A 122 2.72 24.33 4.82
C GLU A 122 2.04 23.11 4.20
N ILE A 123 2.61 21.92 4.31
CA ILE A 123 1.92 20.68 3.92
C ILE A 123 0.58 20.50 4.65
N GLY A 124 0.45 21.04 5.88
CA GLY A 124 -0.82 21.07 6.61
C GLY A 124 -1.91 21.92 5.96
N ARG A 125 -1.57 22.78 4.99
CA ARG A 125 -2.54 23.55 4.20
C ARG A 125 -3.15 22.74 3.05
N CYS A 126 -2.58 21.58 2.72
CA CYS A 126 -3.14 20.66 1.72
C CYS A 126 -4.30 19.85 2.34
N THR A 127 -5.39 20.51 2.71
CA THR A 127 -6.54 19.90 3.40
C THR A 127 -7.32 18.88 2.56
N ASP A 128 -7.06 18.86 1.25
CA ASP A 128 -7.57 17.86 0.30
C ASP A 128 -6.70 16.60 0.19
N MET A 129 -5.55 16.54 0.88
CA MET A 129 -4.62 15.41 0.85
C MET A 129 -5.31 14.13 1.30
N GLN A 130 -5.24 13.09 0.46
CA GLN A 130 -5.76 11.74 0.72
C GLN A 130 -4.66 10.69 0.75
N LYS A 131 -3.59 10.89 -0.03
CA LYS A 131 -2.52 9.91 -0.19
C LYS A 131 -1.14 10.56 -0.16
N LEU A 132 -0.33 10.19 0.82
CA LEU A 132 1.02 10.71 1.01
C LEU A 132 2.03 9.56 1.07
N MET A 133 2.87 9.45 0.04
CA MET A 133 3.86 8.38 -0.10
C MET A 133 5.27 8.93 0.08
N LEU A 134 5.90 8.63 1.21
CA LEU A 134 7.21 9.15 1.65
C LEU A 134 8.19 8.03 1.99
N ALA A 135 7.88 6.76 1.66
CA ALA A 135 8.75 5.64 1.97
C ALA A 135 10.12 5.77 1.31
N GLY A 136 11.21 5.38 1.99
CA GLY A 136 12.56 5.47 1.42
C GLY A 136 13.08 6.90 1.33
N ASN A 137 13.00 7.64 2.42
CA ASN A 137 13.53 9.01 2.53
C ASN A 137 14.45 9.11 3.77
N ARG A 138 14.76 10.33 4.19
CA ARG A 138 15.66 10.62 5.33
C ARG A 138 14.95 11.42 6.42
N LEU A 139 13.61 11.39 6.45
CA LEU A 139 12.80 12.15 7.38
C LEU A 139 13.15 11.76 8.83
N THR A 140 13.48 12.75 9.65
CA THR A 140 13.72 12.56 11.08
C THR A 140 12.49 12.85 11.94
N ALA A 141 11.55 13.64 11.39
CA ALA A 141 10.25 13.93 11.97
C ALA A 141 9.21 14.20 10.88
N LEU A 142 7.93 14.13 11.23
CA LEU A 142 6.83 14.66 10.44
C LEU A 142 6.42 16.02 11.05
N PRO A 143 6.10 17.05 10.25
CA PRO A 143 5.63 18.33 10.78
C PRO A 143 4.28 18.15 11.48
N ASP A 144 4.07 18.83 12.61
CA ASP A 144 2.84 18.74 13.40
C ASP A 144 1.61 19.22 12.63
N GLU A 145 1.81 20.14 11.67
CA GLU A 145 0.75 20.67 10.84
C GLU A 145 0.10 19.61 9.93
N LEU A 146 0.74 18.45 9.69
CA LEU A 146 0.09 17.33 9.00
C LEU A 146 -1.17 16.83 9.73
N ALA A 147 -1.31 17.11 11.02
CA ALA A 147 -2.55 16.85 11.77
C ALA A 147 -3.78 17.52 11.11
N HIS A 148 -3.60 18.64 10.40
CA HIS A 148 -4.68 19.35 9.70
C HIS A 148 -5.16 18.65 8.42
N CYS A 149 -4.43 17.67 7.91
CA CYS A 149 -4.80 16.90 6.72
C CYS A 149 -5.86 15.84 7.07
N HIS A 150 -7.04 16.28 7.53
CA HIS A 150 -8.12 15.40 7.99
C HIS A 150 -8.67 14.45 6.91
N LYS A 151 -8.38 14.70 5.62
CA LYS A 151 -8.76 13.79 4.52
C LYS A 151 -7.71 12.71 4.24
N LEU A 152 -6.58 12.70 4.94
CA LEU A 152 -5.50 11.74 4.72
C LEU A 152 -5.97 10.33 5.06
N GLU A 153 -5.92 9.45 4.08
CA GLU A 153 -6.40 8.07 4.18
C GLU A 153 -5.25 7.06 4.11
N LEU A 154 -4.20 7.38 3.35
CA LEU A 154 -3.02 6.53 3.16
C LEU A 154 -1.73 7.32 3.42
N LEU A 155 -0.91 6.83 4.35
CA LEU A 155 0.42 7.37 4.66
C LEU A 155 1.50 6.28 4.61
N ARG A 156 2.50 6.44 3.76
CA ARG A 156 3.70 5.58 3.74
C ARG A 156 4.92 6.36 4.20
N ILE A 157 5.48 6.01 5.34
CA ILE A 157 6.67 6.64 5.95
C ILE A 157 7.73 5.60 6.32
N ALA A 158 7.62 4.39 5.78
CA ALA A 158 8.59 3.32 5.97
C ALA A 158 9.98 3.70 5.45
N ALA A 159 11.03 3.06 5.95
CA ALA A 159 12.42 3.30 5.56
C ALA A 159 12.81 4.80 5.61
N ASN A 160 12.62 5.41 6.78
CA ASN A 160 13.04 6.77 7.09
C ASN A 160 13.97 6.77 8.31
N ARG A 161 14.20 7.94 8.92
CA ARG A 161 15.03 8.13 10.12
C ARG A 161 14.20 8.61 11.32
N LEU A 162 12.90 8.30 11.33
CA LEU A 162 12.00 8.71 12.41
C LEU A 162 12.41 8.01 13.72
N THR A 163 12.45 8.76 14.81
CA THR A 163 12.74 8.23 16.15
C THR A 163 11.48 8.02 16.99
N ALA A 164 10.33 8.48 16.51
CA ALA A 164 9.00 8.23 17.07
C ALA A 164 7.93 8.46 16.00
N LEU A 165 6.71 7.98 16.25
CA LEU A 165 5.50 8.44 15.56
C LEU A 165 4.93 9.64 16.33
N PRO A 166 4.37 10.64 15.64
CA PRO A 166 3.69 11.75 16.33
C PRO A 166 2.33 11.31 16.86
N ASP A 167 1.91 11.87 18.00
CA ASP A 167 0.67 11.47 18.68
C ASP A 167 -0.59 11.72 17.83
N TRP A 168 -0.63 12.84 17.10
CA TRP A 168 -1.75 13.21 16.23
C TRP A 168 -2.04 12.18 15.13
N LEU A 169 -1.10 11.28 14.81
CA LEU A 169 -1.27 10.28 13.77
C LEU A 169 -2.43 9.33 14.07
N ALA A 170 -2.57 8.96 15.35
CA ALA A 170 -3.65 8.09 15.83
C ALA A 170 -5.03 8.78 15.80
N ASP A 171 -5.04 10.12 15.79
CA ASP A 171 -6.25 10.94 15.85
C ASP A 171 -6.78 11.35 14.47
N LEU A 172 -6.05 11.02 13.38
CA LEU A 172 -6.50 11.34 12.04
C LEU A 172 -7.83 10.62 11.72
N PRO A 173 -8.88 11.37 11.35
CA PRO A 173 -10.24 10.84 11.28
C PRO A 173 -10.45 9.91 10.07
N ARG A 174 -9.57 9.97 9.07
CA ARG A 174 -9.69 9.17 7.85
C ARG A 174 -8.54 8.21 7.57
N LEU A 175 -7.47 8.23 8.36
CA LEU A 175 -6.31 7.38 8.13
C LEU A 175 -6.70 5.91 8.30
N SER A 176 -6.45 5.12 7.27
CA SER A 176 -6.80 3.70 7.17
C SER A 176 -5.57 2.83 6.88
N TRP A 177 -4.65 3.32 6.04
CA TRP A 177 -3.49 2.57 5.60
C TRP A 177 -2.21 3.30 5.98
N LEU A 178 -1.38 2.65 6.79
CA LEU A 178 -0.18 3.22 7.37
C LEU A 178 0.96 2.21 7.30
N ALA A 179 2.09 2.62 6.75
CA ALA A 179 3.33 1.84 6.83
C ALA A 179 4.47 2.69 7.38
N PHE A 180 5.19 2.17 8.38
CA PHE A 180 6.31 2.87 9.02
C PHE A 180 7.48 1.97 9.38
N ALA A 181 7.50 0.71 8.93
CA ALA A 181 8.62 -0.19 9.17
C ALA A 181 9.96 0.36 8.65
N GLY A 182 11.09 -0.16 9.14
CA GLY A 182 12.40 0.31 8.75
C GLY A 182 12.76 1.71 9.26
N ASN A 183 12.09 2.20 10.31
CA ASN A 183 12.51 3.38 11.07
C ASN A 183 13.30 2.97 12.32
N PRO A 184 14.19 3.84 12.84
CA PRO A 184 14.92 3.59 14.08
C PRO A 184 14.06 3.12 15.26
N PHE A 185 12.88 3.71 15.47
CA PHE A 185 12.00 3.32 16.59
C PHE A 185 11.37 1.93 16.42
N SER A 186 11.17 1.44 15.19
CA SER A 186 10.52 0.15 14.92
C SER A 186 11.52 -1.01 14.87
N THR A 187 12.80 -0.72 14.63
CA THR A 187 13.84 -1.74 14.41
C THR A 187 14.01 -2.71 15.60
N PRO A 188 14.04 -2.27 16.87
CA PRO A 188 14.16 -3.18 18.00
C PRO A 188 12.97 -4.16 18.11
N LEU A 189 11.76 -3.70 17.77
CA LEU A 189 10.54 -4.52 17.80
C LEU A 189 10.59 -5.61 16.72
N GLU A 190 11.05 -5.26 15.52
CA GLU A 190 11.23 -6.20 14.41
C GLU A 190 12.26 -7.30 14.76
N LEU A 191 13.41 -6.93 15.32
CA LEU A 191 14.43 -7.88 15.76
C LEU A 191 13.91 -8.81 16.86
N GLN A 192 13.24 -8.26 17.87
CA GLN A 192 12.67 -9.05 18.96
C GLN A 192 11.59 -10.03 18.45
N ALA A 193 10.76 -9.61 17.49
CA ALA A 193 9.75 -10.48 16.90
C ALA A 193 10.38 -11.65 16.12
N LEU A 194 11.43 -11.38 15.33
CA LEU A 194 12.18 -12.41 14.62
C LEU A 194 12.84 -13.43 15.56
N GLU A 195 13.43 -12.98 16.67
CA GLU A 195 14.03 -13.86 17.68
C GLU A 195 13.01 -14.80 18.32
N ARG A 196 11.77 -14.33 18.51
CA ARG A 196 10.67 -15.10 19.12
C ARG A 196 9.95 -16.02 18.12
N SER A 197 10.20 -15.87 16.83
CA SER A 197 9.50 -16.60 15.76
C SER A 197 10.47 -17.38 14.86
N PRO A 198 11.18 -18.40 15.38
CA PRO A 198 12.07 -19.20 14.57
C PRO A 198 11.28 -19.96 13.49
N VAL A 199 11.72 -19.83 12.24
CA VAL A 199 11.23 -20.61 11.09
C VAL A 199 12.32 -21.55 10.58
N PRO A 200 11.96 -22.74 10.04
CA PRO A 200 12.93 -23.66 9.47
C PRO A 200 13.78 -23.00 8.38
N LEU A 201 15.07 -23.34 8.36
CA LEU A 201 15.95 -22.97 7.25
C LEU A 201 15.81 -23.99 6.12
N VAL A 202 15.58 -23.50 4.90
CA VAL A 202 15.47 -24.32 3.69
C VAL A 202 16.67 -24.04 2.79
N ALA A 203 17.50 -25.04 2.58
CA ALA A 203 18.66 -24.93 1.70
C ALA A 203 18.22 -24.67 0.26
N TRP A 204 18.80 -23.68 -0.40
CA TRP A 204 18.52 -23.39 -1.81
C TRP A 204 18.73 -24.63 -2.71
N THR A 205 19.73 -25.44 -2.39
CA THR A 205 20.07 -26.66 -3.13
C THR A 205 18.99 -27.76 -3.05
N SER A 206 18.05 -27.68 -2.11
CA SER A 206 16.91 -28.62 -2.05
C SER A 206 15.69 -28.16 -2.85
N LEU A 207 15.78 -26.99 -3.51
CA LEU A 207 14.69 -26.40 -4.26
C LEU A 207 14.97 -26.45 -5.76
N THR A 208 14.00 -26.94 -6.53
CA THR A 208 13.98 -26.81 -7.99
C THR A 208 12.96 -25.74 -8.38
N LEU A 209 13.44 -24.58 -8.86
CA LEU A 209 12.58 -23.52 -9.37
C LEU A 209 11.78 -23.99 -10.59
N GLY A 210 10.50 -23.64 -10.60
CA GLY A 210 9.60 -23.80 -11.73
C GLY A 210 9.21 -22.44 -12.33
N ARG A 211 7.97 -22.34 -12.82
CA ARG A 211 7.45 -21.13 -13.44
C ARG A 211 7.29 -19.97 -12.46
N LYS A 212 7.39 -18.76 -12.97
CA LYS A 212 7.00 -17.53 -12.26
C LYS A 212 5.48 -17.49 -12.08
N LEU A 213 5.01 -17.29 -10.85
CA LEU A 213 3.60 -17.15 -10.50
C LEU A 213 3.16 -15.69 -10.46
N GLY A 214 4.05 -14.78 -10.06
CA GLY A 214 3.77 -13.35 -9.98
C GLY A 214 5.02 -12.54 -9.65
N GLU A 215 4.93 -11.23 -9.84
CA GLU A 215 5.97 -10.29 -9.43
C GLU A 215 5.31 -9.03 -8.87
N GLY A 216 5.76 -8.63 -7.68
CA GLY A 216 5.36 -7.39 -7.03
C GLY A 216 6.54 -6.44 -6.86
N ALA A 217 6.30 -5.36 -6.13
CA ALA A 217 7.32 -4.36 -5.81
C ALA A 217 8.46 -4.96 -4.97
N SER A 218 8.13 -5.83 -3.99
CA SER A 218 9.11 -6.38 -3.05
C SER A 218 9.81 -7.65 -3.51
N GLY A 219 9.32 -8.32 -4.55
CA GLY A 219 9.85 -9.63 -4.90
C GLY A 219 9.17 -10.32 -6.08
N VAL A 220 9.70 -11.49 -6.43
CA VAL A 220 9.17 -12.39 -7.44
C VAL A 220 8.75 -13.69 -6.78
N ILE A 221 7.56 -14.19 -7.14
CA ILE A 221 7.02 -15.43 -6.63
C ILE A 221 7.13 -16.50 -7.72
N TYR A 222 7.72 -17.64 -7.38
CA TYR A 222 7.89 -18.80 -8.25
C TYR A 222 7.18 -20.02 -7.68
N GLN A 223 6.66 -20.86 -8.55
CA GLN A 223 6.41 -22.25 -8.20
C GLN A 223 7.75 -22.96 -8.04
N ALA A 224 7.85 -23.90 -7.11
CA ALA A 224 9.02 -24.75 -6.97
C ALA A 224 8.66 -26.12 -6.43
N THR A 225 9.61 -27.05 -6.55
CA THR A 225 9.55 -28.38 -5.94
C THR A 225 10.63 -28.45 -4.87
N GLN A 226 10.24 -28.79 -3.65
CA GLN A 226 11.15 -29.01 -2.52
C GLN A 226 11.43 -30.50 -2.35
N GLN A 227 12.70 -30.88 -2.46
CA GLN A 227 13.17 -32.21 -2.11
C GLN A 227 13.33 -32.32 -0.59
N ARG A 228 12.74 -33.35 0.00
CA ARG A 228 12.88 -33.65 1.44
C ARG A 228 13.54 -35.02 1.57
N ALA A 229 14.50 -35.15 2.47
CA ALA A 229 15.26 -36.39 2.63
C ALA A 229 14.31 -37.53 3.06
N GLY A 230 14.10 -38.51 2.18
CA GLY A 230 13.24 -39.69 2.44
C GLY A 230 11.74 -39.50 2.21
N ASP A 231 11.31 -38.31 1.74
CA ASP A 231 9.90 -37.96 1.53
C ASP A 231 9.59 -37.66 0.07
N VAL A 232 8.29 -37.72 -0.27
CA VAL A 232 7.79 -37.28 -1.58
C VAL A 232 8.06 -35.77 -1.75
N ALA A 233 8.57 -35.40 -2.92
CA ALA A 233 8.84 -34.01 -3.25
C ALA A 233 7.56 -33.16 -3.13
N ALA A 234 7.64 -32.04 -2.40
CA ALA A 234 6.49 -31.18 -2.13
C ALA A 234 6.46 -30.01 -3.12
N HIS A 235 5.28 -29.69 -3.66
CA HIS A 235 5.08 -28.47 -4.44
C HIS A 235 4.87 -27.28 -3.51
N VAL A 236 5.66 -26.23 -3.72
CA VAL A 236 5.70 -25.02 -2.88
C VAL A 236 5.71 -23.77 -3.74
N ALA A 237 5.43 -22.63 -3.11
CA ALA A 237 5.71 -21.32 -3.65
C ALA A 237 6.95 -20.73 -2.97
N ILE A 238 7.82 -20.08 -3.74
CA ILE A 238 8.97 -19.35 -3.23
C ILE A 238 8.76 -17.87 -3.54
N LYS A 239 8.81 -17.01 -2.53
CA LYS A 239 8.95 -15.56 -2.72
C LYS A 239 10.41 -15.19 -2.54
N LEU A 240 11.06 -14.74 -3.63
CA LEU A 240 12.40 -14.15 -3.58
C LEU A 240 12.26 -12.63 -3.48
N PHE A 241 12.85 -12.04 -2.46
CA PHE A 241 12.81 -10.60 -2.24
C PHE A 241 13.86 -9.86 -3.07
N LYS A 242 13.47 -8.68 -3.57
CA LYS A 242 14.39 -7.70 -4.17
C LYS A 242 15.09 -6.94 -3.05
N GLY A 243 16.28 -6.38 -3.32
CA GLY A 243 17.07 -5.67 -2.29
C GLY A 243 16.72 -4.18 -2.10
N ALA A 244 15.83 -3.62 -2.93
CA ALA A 244 15.52 -2.19 -2.94
C ALA A 244 14.29 -1.84 -2.09
N VAL A 245 14.21 -0.57 -1.65
CA VAL A 245 13.03 0.00 -0.98
C VAL A 245 11.83 -0.04 -1.94
N THR A 246 10.65 -0.41 -1.43
CA THR A 246 9.40 -0.38 -2.19
C THR A 246 8.55 0.83 -1.85
N SER A 247 7.39 0.98 -2.50
CA SER A 247 6.37 1.96 -2.11
C SER A 247 5.87 1.81 -0.68
N ASP A 248 5.94 0.59 -0.15
CA ASP A 248 5.27 0.19 1.08
C ASP A 248 6.26 -0.05 2.23
N GLY A 249 7.50 -0.45 1.92
CA GLY A 249 8.54 -0.62 2.93
C GLY A 249 9.78 -1.38 2.47
N LEU A 250 10.52 -1.91 3.45
CA LEU A 250 11.70 -2.74 3.21
C LEU A 250 11.31 -4.20 3.04
N PRO A 251 11.85 -4.91 2.02
CA PRO A 251 11.62 -6.34 1.85
C PRO A 251 12.02 -7.19 3.06
N GLN A 252 13.02 -6.76 3.84
CA GLN A 252 13.41 -7.43 5.09
C GLN A 252 12.33 -7.31 6.16
N SER A 253 11.71 -6.13 6.31
CA SER A 253 10.61 -5.92 7.25
C SER A 253 9.36 -6.69 6.86
N GLU A 254 9.07 -6.81 5.56
CA GLU A 254 8.02 -7.68 5.07
C GLU A 254 8.28 -9.15 5.47
N MET A 255 9.49 -9.64 5.19
CA MET A 255 9.88 -11.01 5.55
C MET A 255 9.74 -11.24 7.06
N ALA A 256 10.19 -10.29 7.87
CA ALA A 256 10.09 -10.35 9.32
C ALA A 256 8.62 -10.41 9.79
N ALA A 257 7.75 -9.59 9.21
CA ALA A 257 6.33 -9.59 9.54
C ALA A 257 5.64 -10.90 9.12
N CYS A 258 5.95 -11.45 7.93
CA CYS A 258 5.43 -12.75 7.51
C CYS A 258 5.82 -13.89 8.47
N ILE A 259 7.06 -13.86 8.98
CA ILE A 259 7.56 -14.85 9.93
C ILE A 259 6.89 -14.68 11.30
N ALA A 260 6.89 -13.46 11.82
CA ALA A 260 6.37 -13.13 13.15
C ALA A 260 4.84 -13.22 13.25
N ALA A 261 4.13 -13.08 12.14
CA ALA A 261 2.68 -13.28 12.07
C ALA A 261 2.27 -14.69 12.55
N GLY A 262 3.15 -15.68 12.43
CA GLY A 262 2.88 -17.05 12.89
C GLY A 262 1.74 -17.72 12.13
N LYS A 263 1.06 -18.68 12.79
CA LYS A 263 0.01 -19.48 12.16
C LYS A 263 -1.36 -18.89 12.40
N HIS A 264 -2.11 -18.67 11.33
CA HIS A 264 -3.52 -18.32 11.35
C HIS A 264 -4.24 -18.93 10.11
N PRO A 265 -5.48 -19.43 10.23
CA PRO A 265 -6.18 -20.08 9.11
C PRO A 265 -6.37 -19.22 7.85
N ASP A 266 -6.48 -17.89 8.05
CA ASP A 266 -6.68 -16.87 7.01
C ASP A 266 -5.42 -16.04 6.70
N LEU A 267 -4.24 -16.50 7.12
CA LEU A 267 -2.96 -15.94 6.67
C LEU A 267 -2.23 -16.94 5.78
N ILE A 268 -1.45 -16.43 4.82
CA ILE A 268 -0.52 -17.27 4.05
C ILE A 268 0.59 -17.74 4.99
N PRO A 269 0.74 -19.06 5.25
CA PRO A 269 1.71 -19.54 6.22
C PRO A 269 3.12 -19.56 5.62
N VAL A 270 4.11 -19.30 6.47
CA VAL A 270 5.52 -19.46 6.14
C VAL A 270 5.98 -20.87 6.52
N LEU A 271 6.50 -21.62 5.53
CA LEU A 271 7.07 -22.96 5.74
C LEU A 271 8.54 -22.91 6.14
N GLY A 272 9.27 -21.89 5.70
CA GLY A 272 10.67 -21.71 6.05
C GLY A 272 11.33 -20.54 5.32
N ARG A 273 12.54 -20.19 5.75
CA ARG A 273 13.38 -19.16 5.15
C ARG A 273 14.49 -19.79 4.31
N ILE A 274 14.69 -19.28 3.11
CA ILE A 274 15.73 -19.75 2.19
C ILE A 274 17.11 -19.31 2.69
N HIS A 275 18.09 -20.20 2.58
CA HIS A 275 19.50 -19.86 2.77
C HIS A 275 20.37 -20.48 1.68
N GLY A 276 21.55 -19.90 1.44
CA GLY A 276 22.51 -20.41 0.44
C GLY A 276 22.09 -20.13 -1.01
N HIS A 277 21.25 -19.12 -1.26
CA HIS A 277 20.98 -18.65 -2.62
C HIS A 277 22.26 -18.09 -3.25
N PRO A 278 22.60 -18.42 -4.52
CA PRO A 278 23.86 -18.00 -5.16
C PRO A 278 24.06 -16.48 -5.17
N ASP A 279 22.99 -15.72 -5.42
CA ASP A 279 23.04 -14.25 -5.43
C ASP A 279 22.79 -13.61 -4.04
N HIS A 280 22.87 -14.40 -2.95
CA HIS A 280 22.56 -13.97 -1.59
C HIS A 280 21.13 -13.40 -1.39
N ALA A 281 20.22 -13.67 -2.33
CA ALA A 281 18.83 -13.25 -2.26
C ALA A 281 18.14 -13.85 -1.02
N GLN A 282 17.37 -13.02 -0.32
CA GLN A 282 16.49 -13.46 0.75
C GLN A 282 15.21 -14.04 0.15
N GLY A 283 14.63 -15.04 0.80
CA GLY A 283 13.37 -15.60 0.33
C GLY A 283 12.64 -16.45 1.35
N LEU A 284 11.34 -16.62 1.11
CA LEU A 284 10.45 -17.45 1.92
C LEU A 284 9.91 -18.60 1.08
N VAL A 285 9.79 -19.76 1.72
CA VAL A 285 9.05 -20.91 1.21
C VAL A 285 7.66 -20.89 1.85
N MET A 286 6.64 -21.00 1.02
CA MET A 286 5.22 -20.96 1.39
C MET A 286 4.49 -22.13 0.70
N PRO A 287 3.31 -22.54 1.15
CA PRO A 287 2.51 -23.48 0.39
C PRO A 287 2.18 -22.92 -0.99
N LEU A 288 2.11 -23.79 -1.98
CA LEU A 288 1.51 -23.43 -3.24
C LEU A 288 0.01 -23.24 -3.00
N ILE A 289 -0.49 -22.02 -3.20
CA ILE A 289 -1.90 -21.69 -3.02
C ILE A 289 -2.72 -22.40 -4.11
N ASP A 290 -3.88 -22.92 -3.71
CA ASP A 290 -4.80 -23.60 -4.62
C ASP A 290 -5.21 -22.66 -5.76
N PRO A 291 -5.21 -23.11 -7.03
CA PRO A 291 -5.62 -22.30 -8.19
C PRO A 291 -7.04 -21.71 -8.10
N ASP A 292 -7.91 -22.25 -7.25
CA ASP A 292 -9.25 -21.72 -7.01
C ASP A 292 -9.25 -20.38 -6.24
N TYR A 293 -8.11 -19.96 -5.69
CA TYR A 293 -7.98 -18.63 -5.07
C TYR A 293 -7.68 -17.55 -6.10
N GLY A 294 -8.43 -16.46 -6.04
CA GLY A 294 -8.18 -15.25 -6.80
C GLY A 294 -8.19 -14.00 -5.93
N ASN A 295 -7.64 -12.89 -6.43
CA ASN A 295 -7.69 -11.61 -5.74
C ASN A 295 -9.15 -11.17 -5.53
N LEU A 296 -9.46 -10.66 -4.34
CA LEU A 296 -10.78 -10.17 -4.00
C LEU A 296 -11.13 -8.92 -4.83
N ALA A 297 -10.16 -8.05 -5.07
CA ALA A 297 -10.30 -6.84 -5.88
C ALA A 297 -9.04 -6.55 -6.73
N GLY A 298 -9.15 -5.57 -7.63
CA GLY A 298 -8.01 -4.88 -8.22
C GLY A 298 -7.59 -3.65 -7.38
N PRO A 299 -6.37 -3.14 -7.58
CA PRO A 299 -5.84 -2.03 -6.77
C PRO A 299 -6.57 -0.71 -7.04
N PRO A 300 -6.38 0.32 -6.19
CA PRO A 300 -6.99 1.62 -6.39
C PRO A 300 -6.58 2.28 -7.72
N SER A 301 -7.49 3.08 -8.28
CA SER A 301 -7.27 3.85 -9.50
C SER A 301 -6.95 5.31 -9.19
N LEU A 302 -6.57 6.10 -10.21
CA LEU A 302 -6.46 7.57 -10.06
C LEU A 302 -7.77 8.19 -9.57
N GLN A 303 -8.92 7.64 -9.98
CA GLN A 303 -10.24 8.17 -9.62
C GLN A 303 -10.59 7.86 -8.16
N SER A 304 -10.45 6.59 -7.76
CA SER A 304 -10.77 6.15 -6.40
C SER A 304 -9.73 6.59 -5.38
N CYS A 305 -8.51 6.90 -5.81
CA CYS A 305 -7.33 7.31 -5.04
C CYS A 305 -6.80 6.21 -4.08
N THR A 306 -7.67 5.69 -3.24
CA THR A 306 -7.36 4.80 -2.11
C THR A 306 -8.35 3.64 -1.98
N ARG A 307 -9.49 3.63 -2.69
CA ARG A 307 -10.46 2.51 -2.64
C ARG A 307 -10.19 1.52 -3.77
N ASP A 308 -10.32 0.23 -3.48
CA ASP A 308 -10.11 -0.84 -4.45
C ASP A 308 -11.15 -0.84 -5.57
N ILE A 309 -10.77 -1.40 -6.72
CA ILE A 309 -11.63 -1.51 -7.89
C ILE A 309 -12.05 -2.96 -8.06
N TYR A 310 -13.35 -3.19 -8.17
CA TYR A 310 -13.91 -4.51 -8.39
C TYR A 310 -14.53 -4.57 -9.78
N ASP A 311 -14.59 -5.77 -10.34
CA ASP A 311 -15.42 -6.04 -11.51
C ASP A 311 -16.91 -5.81 -11.16
N ASP A 312 -17.64 -5.08 -12.00
CA ASP A 312 -19.05 -4.73 -11.77
C ASP A 312 -19.98 -5.95 -11.69
N THR A 313 -19.58 -7.08 -12.26
CA THR A 313 -20.30 -8.36 -12.22
C THR A 313 -19.96 -9.20 -11.00
N LYS A 314 -18.92 -8.86 -10.23
CA LYS A 314 -18.50 -9.64 -9.06
C LYS A 314 -19.57 -9.56 -7.96
N ARG A 315 -20.13 -10.71 -7.60
CA ARG A 315 -21.14 -10.87 -6.55
C ARG A 315 -20.80 -12.02 -5.62
N PHE A 316 -21.27 -11.92 -4.38
CA PHE A 316 -21.10 -12.94 -3.35
C PHE A 316 -22.45 -13.27 -2.73
N ASP A 317 -22.67 -14.54 -2.39
CA ASP A 317 -23.73 -14.88 -1.43
C ASP A 317 -23.37 -14.38 -0.02
N ALA A 318 -24.40 -14.20 0.81
CA ALA A 318 -24.26 -13.75 2.19
C ALA A 318 -23.23 -14.56 3.01
N GLY A 319 -23.24 -15.88 2.89
CA GLY A 319 -22.32 -16.73 3.63
C GLY A 319 -20.86 -16.49 3.22
N THR A 320 -20.61 -16.37 1.92
CA THR A 320 -19.28 -16.11 1.36
C THR A 320 -18.76 -14.75 1.78
N ALA A 321 -19.57 -13.69 1.68
CA ALA A 321 -19.17 -12.35 2.12
C ALA A 321 -18.84 -12.30 3.62
N LEU A 322 -19.65 -12.96 4.46
CA LEU A 322 -19.43 -13.04 5.91
C LEU A 322 -18.15 -13.81 6.26
N ARG A 323 -17.86 -14.93 5.58
CA ARG A 323 -16.64 -15.71 5.82
C ARG A 323 -15.38 -14.91 5.44
N ILE A 324 -15.42 -14.16 4.33
CA ILE A 324 -14.32 -13.28 3.94
C ILE A 324 -14.14 -12.17 4.98
N ALA A 325 -15.22 -11.49 5.39
CA ALA A 325 -15.16 -10.46 6.41
C ALA A 325 -14.61 -10.99 7.75
N TYR A 326 -15.06 -12.17 8.18
CA TYR A 326 -14.57 -12.84 9.38
C TYR A 326 -13.08 -13.15 9.27
N GLY A 327 -12.65 -13.79 8.17
CA GLY A 327 -11.26 -14.22 7.98
C GLY A 327 -10.28 -13.05 8.04
N ILE A 328 -10.61 -11.93 7.38
CA ILE A 328 -9.79 -10.71 7.41
C ILE A 328 -9.79 -10.07 8.81
N ALA A 329 -10.95 -9.92 9.46
CA ALA A 329 -11.04 -9.34 10.80
C ALA A 329 -10.27 -10.18 11.84
N SER A 330 -10.39 -11.51 11.74
CA SER A 330 -9.72 -12.47 12.63
C SER A 330 -8.21 -12.46 12.41
N ALA A 331 -7.76 -12.46 11.15
CA ALA A 331 -6.34 -12.36 10.80
C ALA A 331 -5.73 -11.04 11.30
N ALA A 332 -6.37 -9.90 11.07
CA ALA A 332 -5.88 -8.60 11.55
C ALA A 332 -5.86 -8.54 13.09
N ALA A 333 -6.91 -9.03 13.76
CA ALA A 333 -6.93 -9.13 15.22
C ALA A 333 -5.83 -10.06 15.77
N HIS A 334 -5.46 -11.10 15.03
CA HIS A 334 -4.34 -11.97 15.35
C HIS A 334 -3.00 -11.23 15.22
N LEU A 335 -2.79 -10.48 14.14
CA LEU A 335 -1.60 -9.65 13.95
C LEU A 335 -1.45 -8.60 15.07
N HIS A 336 -2.55 -7.95 15.47
CA HIS A 336 -2.54 -6.99 16.58
C HIS A 336 -2.03 -7.60 17.88
N ARG A 337 -2.38 -8.86 18.18
CA ARG A 337 -1.86 -9.57 19.37
C ARG A 337 -0.36 -9.88 19.27
N GLN A 338 0.17 -10.00 18.06
CA GLN A 338 1.60 -10.19 17.82
C GLN A 338 2.37 -8.85 17.77
N GLY A 339 1.71 -7.70 17.98
CA GLY A 339 2.35 -6.39 17.83
C GLY A 339 2.65 -6.02 16.38
N ILE A 340 1.84 -6.52 15.44
CA ILE A 340 1.98 -6.26 14.00
C ILE A 340 0.72 -5.53 13.51
N LEU A 341 0.92 -4.46 12.77
CA LEU A 341 -0.09 -3.89 11.87
C LEU A 341 0.21 -4.42 10.47
N HIS A 342 -0.81 -4.83 9.72
CA HIS A 342 -0.65 -5.19 8.32
C HIS A 342 -0.35 -3.96 7.46
N GLY A 343 -0.98 -2.81 7.77
CA GLY A 343 -0.80 -1.54 7.08
C GLY A 343 -1.45 -1.46 5.70
N ASP A 344 -2.05 -2.55 5.21
CA ASP A 344 -2.56 -2.66 3.83
C ASP A 344 -3.76 -3.61 3.68
N LEU A 345 -4.71 -3.50 4.62
CA LEU A 345 -5.95 -4.28 4.59
C LEU A 345 -6.82 -3.84 3.40
N TYR A 346 -6.61 -4.51 2.28
CA TYR A 346 -7.24 -4.29 1.00
C TYR A 346 -7.77 -5.59 0.39
N GLY A 347 -8.76 -5.48 -0.49
CA GLY A 347 -9.25 -6.59 -1.29
C GLY A 347 -8.20 -7.06 -2.31
N HIS A 348 -7.40 -6.18 -2.89
CA HIS A 348 -6.35 -6.61 -3.83
C HIS A 348 -5.21 -7.41 -3.17
N ASN A 349 -5.06 -7.31 -1.84
CA ASN A 349 -4.12 -8.08 -1.03
C ASN A 349 -4.78 -9.30 -0.35
N THR A 350 -6.08 -9.51 -0.58
CA THR A 350 -6.84 -10.64 -0.05
C THR A 350 -7.13 -11.62 -1.16
N LEU A 351 -6.64 -12.86 -1.03
CA LEU A 351 -7.07 -13.97 -1.86
C LEU A 351 -8.35 -14.58 -1.29
N HIS A 352 -9.28 -15.00 -2.15
CA HIS A 352 -10.46 -15.75 -1.73
C HIS A 352 -10.77 -16.89 -2.69
N CYS A 353 -11.39 -17.96 -2.18
CA CYS A 353 -11.95 -19.03 -2.99
C CYS A 353 -13.49 -18.94 -3.05
N PRO A 354 -14.17 -19.69 -3.95
CA PRO A 354 -15.63 -19.67 -4.08
C PRO A 354 -16.40 -20.06 -2.81
N ARG A 355 -15.77 -20.81 -1.90
CA ARG A 355 -16.37 -21.18 -0.60
C ARG A 355 -16.26 -20.06 0.45
N GLY A 356 -15.67 -18.91 0.14
CA GLY A 356 -15.54 -17.77 1.04
C GLY A 356 -14.40 -17.88 2.06
N ARG A 357 -13.51 -18.86 1.93
CA ARG A 357 -12.25 -18.84 2.68
C ARG A 357 -11.34 -17.77 2.08
N SER A 358 -10.75 -16.96 2.95
CA SER A 358 -9.82 -15.90 2.58
C SER A 358 -8.40 -16.21 3.03
N LEU A 359 -7.42 -15.69 2.31
CA LEU A 359 -6.04 -15.63 2.73
C LEU A 359 -5.56 -14.21 2.56
N LEU A 360 -5.30 -13.53 3.67
CA LEU A 360 -4.66 -12.23 3.68
C LEU A 360 -3.16 -12.42 3.47
N GLY A 361 -2.62 -11.68 2.50
CA GLY A 361 -1.22 -11.69 2.11
C GLY A 361 -0.69 -10.28 1.85
N ASP A 362 0.51 -10.21 1.29
CA ASP A 362 1.26 -8.96 1.05
C ASP A 362 1.54 -8.13 2.31
N PHE A 363 2.61 -8.51 3.01
CA PHE A 363 3.06 -7.82 4.21
C PHE A 363 4.02 -6.66 3.87
N GLY A 364 4.04 -6.17 2.62
CA GLY A 364 4.95 -5.12 2.16
C GLY A 364 4.87 -3.83 2.99
N ALA A 365 3.68 -3.52 3.52
CA ALA A 365 3.40 -2.37 4.38
C ALA A 365 3.45 -2.68 5.89
N ALA A 366 3.63 -3.95 6.27
CA ALA A 366 3.46 -4.38 7.64
C ALA A 366 4.49 -3.71 8.56
N SER A 367 4.06 -3.35 9.76
CA SER A 367 4.85 -2.58 10.70
C SER A 367 4.70 -3.11 12.12
N PHE A 368 5.81 -3.17 12.86
CA PHE A 368 5.82 -3.60 14.25
C PHE A 368 5.55 -2.43 15.19
N PHE A 369 4.69 -2.64 16.19
CA PHE A 369 4.38 -1.67 17.23
C PHE A 369 4.44 -2.34 18.61
N ASP A 370 4.65 -1.55 19.66
CA ASP A 370 4.58 -2.04 21.04
C ASP A 370 3.10 -2.15 21.47
N PRO A 371 2.58 -3.37 21.75
CA PRO A 371 1.20 -3.54 22.21
C PRO A 371 0.89 -2.88 23.56
N ALA A 372 1.91 -2.60 24.38
CA ALA A 372 1.78 -1.89 25.65
C ALA A 372 2.03 -0.38 25.52
N GLY A 373 2.41 0.09 24.33
CA GLY A 373 2.73 1.49 24.08
C GLY A 373 1.49 2.40 24.04
N PRO A 374 1.67 3.72 24.25
CA PRO A 374 0.57 4.68 24.32
C PRO A 374 -0.24 4.78 23.02
N LEU A 375 0.39 4.58 21.86
CA LEU A 375 -0.26 4.63 20.55
C LEU A 375 -0.89 3.29 20.13
N ALA A 376 -0.70 2.21 20.90
CA ALA A 376 -1.11 0.85 20.50
C ALA A 376 -2.58 0.77 20.09
N ILE A 377 -3.47 1.38 20.89
CA ILE A 377 -4.91 1.38 20.61
C ILE A 377 -5.19 2.19 19.34
N GLY A 378 -4.66 3.41 19.25
CA GLY A 378 -4.88 4.30 18.10
C GLY A 378 -4.43 3.68 16.77
N LEU A 379 -3.26 3.05 16.77
CA LEU A 379 -2.73 2.34 15.60
C LEU A 379 -3.64 1.18 15.15
N GLN A 380 -4.18 0.40 16.08
CA GLN A 380 -5.15 -0.65 15.73
C GLN A 380 -6.48 -0.08 15.19
N ARG A 381 -6.88 1.12 15.64
CA ARG A 381 -8.10 1.80 15.17
C ARG A 381 -7.96 2.38 13.76
N ILE A 382 -6.74 2.63 13.29
CA ILE A 382 -6.46 2.89 11.87
C ILE A 382 -6.84 1.66 11.04
N GLU A 383 -6.40 0.45 11.44
CA GLU A 383 -6.74 -0.78 10.71
C GLU A 383 -8.22 -1.18 10.83
N THR A 384 -8.88 -0.88 11.97
CA THR A 384 -10.34 -1.01 12.04
C THR A 384 -11.01 -0.21 10.93
N ARG A 385 -10.52 1.00 10.62
CA ARG A 385 -11.08 1.82 9.56
C ARG A 385 -10.87 1.21 8.18
N ALA A 386 -9.67 0.69 7.89
CA ALA A 386 -9.40 -0.02 6.65
C ALA A 386 -10.34 -1.23 6.47
N PHE A 387 -10.56 -2.00 7.54
CA PHE A 387 -11.54 -3.07 7.54
C PHE A 387 -12.97 -2.55 7.27
N GLY A 388 -13.36 -1.41 7.84
CA GLY A 388 -14.63 -0.76 7.56
C GLY A 388 -14.82 -0.45 6.07
N CYS A 389 -13.79 0.07 5.40
CA CYS A 389 -13.80 0.30 3.94
C CYS A 389 -14.03 -1.01 3.18
N LEU A 390 -13.28 -2.06 3.53
CA LEU A 390 -13.42 -3.38 2.90
C LEU A 390 -14.81 -3.99 3.15
N LEU A 391 -15.36 -3.83 4.35
CA LEU A 391 -16.70 -4.32 4.67
C LEU A 391 -17.78 -3.59 3.88
N GLU A 392 -17.71 -2.26 3.71
CA GLU A 392 -18.61 -1.55 2.80
C GLU A 392 -18.55 -2.10 1.37
N GLU A 393 -17.34 -2.36 0.86
CA GLU A 393 -17.12 -2.88 -0.49
C GLU A 393 -17.70 -4.28 -0.67
N LEU A 394 -17.54 -5.15 0.34
CA LEU A 394 -18.15 -6.47 0.36
C LEU A 394 -19.69 -6.40 0.40
N LEU A 395 -20.26 -5.55 1.25
CA LEU A 395 -21.71 -5.42 1.41
C LEU A 395 -22.39 -4.91 0.13
N GLN A 396 -21.76 -3.97 -0.58
CA GLN A 396 -22.25 -3.48 -1.88
C GLN A 396 -22.34 -4.58 -2.95
N ARG A 397 -21.62 -5.69 -2.76
CA ARG A 397 -21.50 -6.81 -3.71
C ARG A 397 -22.12 -8.10 -3.17
N CYS A 398 -22.84 -8.00 -2.06
CA CYS A 398 -23.43 -9.14 -1.39
C CYS A 398 -24.90 -9.26 -1.75
N ASP A 399 -25.26 -10.38 -2.37
CA ASP A 399 -26.64 -10.71 -2.69
C ASP A 399 -27.26 -11.59 -1.58
N GLY A 400 -28.58 -11.46 -1.40
CA GLY A 400 -29.34 -12.35 -0.50
C GLY A 400 -29.13 -12.12 1.00
N LEU A 401 -28.59 -10.97 1.42
CA LEU A 401 -28.59 -10.60 2.84
C LEU A 401 -30.02 -10.31 3.33
N ARG A 402 -30.40 -10.95 4.44
CA ARG A 402 -31.66 -10.61 5.12
C ARG A 402 -31.60 -9.15 5.63
N PRO A 403 -32.71 -8.40 5.58
CA PRO A 403 -32.73 -6.98 5.93
C PRO A 403 -32.14 -6.66 7.32
N GLU A 404 -32.45 -7.45 8.34
CA GLU A 404 -31.95 -7.25 9.71
C GLU A 404 -30.43 -7.44 9.81
N LEU A 405 -29.91 -8.47 9.13
CA LEU A 405 -28.48 -8.74 9.08
C LEU A 405 -27.75 -7.67 8.28
N ALA A 406 -28.31 -7.25 7.13
CA ALA A 406 -27.77 -6.16 6.34
C ALA A 406 -27.67 -4.86 7.16
N ALA A 407 -28.74 -4.49 7.87
CA ALA A 407 -28.76 -3.31 8.74
C ALA A 407 -27.67 -3.38 9.82
N ARG A 408 -27.49 -4.55 10.46
CA ARG A 408 -26.44 -4.75 11.47
C ARG A 408 -25.03 -4.64 10.87
N LEU A 409 -24.78 -5.24 9.71
CA LEU A 409 -23.46 -5.17 9.06
C LEU A 409 -23.13 -3.76 8.58
N HIS A 410 -24.10 -3.02 8.04
CA HIS A 410 -23.93 -1.61 7.69
C HIS A 410 -23.65 -0.74 8.92
N ALA A 411 -24.31 -1.00 10.06
CA ALA A 411 -24.02 -0.31 11.31
C ALA A 411 -22.59 -0.57 11.80
N TRP A 412 -22.08 -1.80 11.66
CA TRP A 412 -20.68 -2.11 11.98
C TRP A 412 -19.68 -1.45 11.02
N ALA A 413 -19.97 -1.45 9.72
CA ALA A 413 -19.15 -0.73 8.75
C ALA A 413 -19.08 0.75 9.10
N ALA A 414 -20.21 1.39 9.41
CA ALA A 414 -20.28 2.77 9.85
C ALA A 414 -19.49 3.02 11.15
N ALA A 415 -19.60 2.13 12.14
CA ALA A 415 -18.83 2.23 13.39
C ALA A 415 -17.32 2.08 13.17
N CYS A 416 -16.88 1.24 12.23
CA CYS A 416 -15.48 1.14 11.83
C CYS A 416 -14.97 2.42 11.16
N LEU A 417 -15.86 3.13 10.48
CA LEU A 417 -15.58 4.34 9.71
C LEU A 417 -15.80 5.64 10.49
N ASP A 418 -16.04 5.55 11.80
CA ASP A 418 -16.23 6.72 12.66
C ASP A 418 -15.05 7.70 12.54
N SER A 419 -15.37 8.99 12.44
CA SER A 419 -14.37 10.05 12.35
C SER A 419 -13.63 10.25 13.67
N THR A 420 -14.13 9.73 14.78
CA THR A 420 -13.47 9.70 16.09
C THR A 420 -12.75 8.35 16.23
N PRO A 421 -11.42 8.25 16.06
CA PRO A 421 -10.73 6.96 16.00
C PRO A 421 -10.96 6.07 17.23
N GLN A 422 -11.10 6.67 18.41
CA GLN A 422 -11.33 5.97 19.66
C GLN A 422 -12.72 5.32 19.75
N ALA A 423 -13.71 5.82 19.00
CA ALA A 423 -15.06 5.25 18.94
C ALA A 423 -15.12 3.98 18.07
N ARG A 424 -14.12 3.75 17.20
CA ARG A 424 -14.10 2.57 16.34
C ARG A 424 -13.92 1.30 17.19
N PRO A 425 -14.63 0.20 16.89
CA PRO A 425 -14.50 -1.03 17.67
C PRO A 425 -13.17 -1.75 17.39
N PRO A 426 -12.61 -2.51 18.35
CA PRO A 426 -11.45 -3.36 18.05
C PRO A 426 -11.82 -4.51 17.12
N LEU A 427 -10.93 -4.88 16.20
CA LEU A 427 -11.18 -5.96 15.24
C LEU A 427 -11.44 -7.31 15.93
N ILE A 428 -10.85 -7.56 17.10
CA ILE A 428 -11.15 -8.79 17.88
C ILE A 428 -12.63 -8.86 18.31
N TYR A 429 -13.27 -7.71 18.58
CA TYR A 429 -14.70 -7.68 18.88
C TYR A 429 -15.52 -8.01 17.63
N ILE A 430 -15.19 -7.38 16.50
CA ILE A 430 -15.88 -7.62 15.21
C ILE A 430 -15.74 -9.08 14.79
N ALA A 431 -14.54 -9.65 14.84
CA ALA A 431 -14.28 -11.03 14.48
C ALA A 431 -15.16 -12.01 15.29
N ARG A 432 -15.26 -11.82 16.61
CA ARG A 432 -16.14 -12.62 17.49
C ARG A 432 -17.62 -12.48 17.12
N GLN A 433 -18.06 -11.28 16.75
CA GLN A 433 -19.45 -11.07 16.35
C GLN A 433 -19.76 -11.74 15.00
N LEU A 434 -18.83 -11.69 14.04
CA LEU A 434 -18.97 -12.38 12.76
C LEU A 434 -18.95 -13.90 12.93
N GLU A 435 -18.09 -14.43 13.80
CA GLU A 435 -18.04 -15.85 14.16
C GLU A 435 -19.40 -16.36 14.66
N GLN A 436 -20.01 -15.64 15.61
CA GLN A 436 -21.33 -15.99 16.16
C GLN A 436 -22.43 -16.04 15.09
N ILE A 437 -22.35 -15.17 14.08
CA ILE A 437 -23.29 -15.18 12.94
C ILE A 437 -23.06 -16.38 12.03
N LEU A 438 -21.80 -16.75 11.82
CA LEU A 438 -21.44 -17.90 10.99
C LEU A 438 -21.81 -19.23 11.64
N ASP A 439 -21.68 -19.32 12.97
CA ASP A 439 -22.04 -20.51 13.75
C ASP A 439 -23.56 -20.67 13.92
N ASN A 440 -24.29 -19.56 13.96
CA ASN A 440 -25.76 -19.54 14.02
C ASN A 440 -26.32 -18.72 12.85
N PRO A 441 -26.28 -19.27 11.62
CA PRO A 441 -26.90 -18.63 10.47
C PRO A 441 -28.41 -18.67 10.69
N PHE A 442 -28.96 -17.60 11.29
CA PHE A 442 -30.40 -17.54 11.56
C PHE A 442 -31.23 -17.77 10.30
#